data_AF-A0A3L7Q7I4-F1
#
_entry.id   AF-A0A3L7Q7I4-F1
#
_cell.length_a   1.000
_cell.length_b   1.000
_cell.length_c   1.000
_cell.angle_alpha   90.00
_cell.angle_beta   90.00
_cell.angle_gamma   90.00
#
_symmetry.space_group_name_H-M   'P 1'
#
loop_
_entity.id
_entity.type
_entity.pdbx_description
1 polymer ?
#
loop_
_entity_poly.entity_id
_entity_poly.type
_entity_poly.pdbx_seq_one_letter_code
_entity_poly.pdbx_strand_id
1 'polypeptide(L)'
;RAVKAYHAPSQSPTGEDGEGADLADIFEDTRNRAPEHDVERKEDFSTILKLLDSIDERDARVLRLRFGLEGKEPLTLKQIGVEVGLTRERVRQIEVEALKKLQLQLTDAKPSRFFRENMPVESTEKPRPGRKRKQAPDA
;
A
#
# COMPACT_ATOMS: atom_id res chain seq x y z
N ARG A 1 29.35 25.77 -35.82
CA ARG A 1 28.23 25.87 -34.85
C ARG A 1 28.71 25.25 -33.55
N ALA A 2 29.06 26.07 -32.55
CA ALA A 2 29.61 25.61 -31.27
C ALA A 2 28.46 25.36 -30.27
N VAL A 3 28.47 24.20 -29.62
CA VAL A 3 27.55 23.87 -28.53
C VAL A 3 28.19 24.37 -27.23
N LYS A 4 27.53 25.35 -26.61
CA LYS A 4 27.94 26.01 -25.39
C LYS A 4 27.75 25.04 -24.21
N ALA A 5 28.85 24.50 -23.67
CA ALA A 5 28.84 23.77 -22.42
C ALA A 5 28.66 24.78 -21.27
N TYR A 6 27.60 24.61 -20.48
CA TYR A 6 27.44 25.34 -19.22
C TYR A 6 28.29 24.63 -18.16
N HIS A 7 29.40 25.26 -17.76
CA HIS A 7 30.10 24.92 -16.54
C HIS A 7 29.50 25.80 -15.43
N ALA A 8 28.69 25.20 -14.55
CA ALA A 8 28.34 25.83 -13.28
C ALA A 8 29.48 25.59 -12.28
N PRO A 9 29.83 26.57 -11.42
CA PRO A 9 30.86 26.39 -10.41
C PRO A 9 30.37 25.41 -9.34
N SER A 10 31.22 24.42 -9.03
CA SER A 10 31.07 23.48 -7.93
C SER A 10 31.04 24.22 -6.60
N GLN A 11 29.85 24.46 -6.06
CA GLN A 11 29.69 24.68 -4.63
C GLN A 11 29.36 23.32 -4.02
N SER A 12 30.40 22.65 -3.48
CA SER A 12 30.20 21.52 -2.58
C SER A 12 29.50 22.06 -1.33
N PRO A 13 28.36 21.51 -0.91
CA PRO A 13 27.76 21.87 0.36
C PRO A 13 28.70 21.41 1.48
N THR A 14 29.21 22.36 2.25
CA THR A 14 30.12 22.09 3.37
C THR A 14 29.34 21.47 4.52
N GLY A 15 29.79 20.32 5.04
CA GLY A 15 29.32 19.78 6.32
C GLY A 15 29.71 20.69 7.48
N GLU A 16 29.10 20.50 8.65
CA GLU A 16 29.30 21.33 9.86
C GLU A 16 30.75 21.31 10.41
N ASP A 17 31.60 20.45 9.87
CA ASP A 17 33.02 20.22 10.23
C ASP A 17 34.03 20.70 9.18
N GLY A 18 33.59 21.32 8.07
CA GLY A 18 34.51 21.91 7.09
C GLY A 18 35.19 20.90 6.17
N GLU A 19 34.88 19.62 6.31
CA GLU A 19 35.25 18.58 5.34
C GLU A 19 34.19 18.54 4.23
N GLY A 20 34.63 18.47 2.97
CA GLY A 20 33.71 18.44 1.84
C GLY A 20 32.88 17.17 1.91
N ALA A 21 31.56 17.30 2.15
CA ALA A 21 30.66 16.16 2.10
C ALA A 21 30.76 15.55 0.69
N ASP A 22 31.19 14.29 0.63
CA ASP A 22 31.25 13.57 -0.63
C ASP A 22 29.82 13.52 -1.18
N LEU A 23 29.63 13.85 -2.46
CA LEU A 23 28.30 13.89 -3.07
C LEU A 23 27.55 12.56 -2.89
N ALA A 24 28.28 11.46 -2.71
CA ALA A 24 27.75 10.13 -2.42
C ALA A 24 27.02 10.03 -1.07
N ASP A 25 27.38 10.83 -0.06
CA ASP A 25 26.78 10.78 1.28
C ASP A 25 25.49 11.61 1.41
N ILE A 26 25.25 12.52 0.45
CA ILE A 26 24.06 13.39 0.43
C ILE A 26 22.92 12.75 -0.35
N PHE A 27 23.24 11.89 -1.33
CA PHE A 27 22.23 11.19 -2.10
C PHE A 27 21.92 9.84 -1.46
N GLU A 28 20.80 9.77 -0.75
CA GLU A 28 20.21 8.48 -0.34
C GLU A 28 20.06 7.56 -1.56
N ASP A 29 20.55 6.33 -1.44
CA ASP A 29 20.40 5.32 -2.49
C ASP A 29 18.95 4.82 -2.56
N THR A 30 18.13 5.57 -3.29
CA THR A 30 16.73 5.22 -3.58
C THR A 30 16.56 3.92 -4.39
N ARG A 31 17.65 3.32 -4.90
CA ARG A 31 17.57 2.04 -5.62
C ARG A 31 17.56 0.85 -4.68
N ASN A 32 18.11 0.99 -3.48
CA ASN A 32 18.20 -0.07 -2.49
C ASN A 32 17.09 0.14 -1.45
N ARG A 33 15.99 -0.60 -1.59
CA ARG A 33 14.84 -0.50 -0.66
C ARG A 33 15.26 -0.95 0.74
N ALA A 34 14.88 -0.15 1.75
CA ALA A 34 15.07 -0.52 3.15
C ALA A 34 14.30 -1.83 3.48
N PRO A 35 14.87 -2.71 4.33
CA PRO A 35 14.29 -4.02 4.65
C PRO A 35 12.91 -3.94 5.32
N GLU A 36 12.61 -2.84 6.01
CA GLU A 36 11.28 -2.52 6.55
C GLU A 36 10.19 -2.50 5.47
N HIS A 37 10.48 -1.94 4.29
CA HIS A 37 9.54 -1.95 3.16
C HIS A 37 9.29 -3.34 2.58
N ASP A 38 10.18 -4.29 2.80
CA ASP A 38 9.97 -5.67 2.35
C ASP A 38 9.03 -6.43 3.30
N VAL A 39 9.02 -6.07 4.59
CA VAL A 39 8.09 -6.61 5.58
C VAL A 39 6.68 -6.06 5.32
N GLU A 40 6.55 -4.74 5.15
CA GLU A 40 5.27 -4.08 4.84
C GLU A 40 4.59 -4.71 3.62
N ARG A 41 5.32 -4.94 2.53
CA ARG A 41 4.76 -5.55 1.31
C ARG A 41 4.23 -6.96 1.53
N LYS A 42 4.87 -7.76 2.40
CA LYS A 42 4.40 -9.12 2.71
C LYS A 42 3.10 -9.09 3.50
N GLU A 43 2.97 -8.14 4.44
CA GLU A 43 1.76 -7.96 5.23
C GLU A 43 0.59 -7.46 4.37
N ASP A 44 0.85 -6.50 3.48
CA ASP A 44 -0.12 -6.02 2.49
C ASP A 44 -0.64 -7.17 1.63
N PHE A 45 0.28 -7.99 1.11
CA PHE A 45 -0.07 -9.13 0.27
C PHE A 45 -0.92 -10.17 1.01
N SER A 46 -0.55 -10.49 2.24
CA SER A 46 -1.37 -11.39 3.09
C SER A 46 -2.77 -10.82 3.33
N THR A 47 -2.89 -9.51 3.50
CA THR A 47 -4.17 -8.83 3.68
C THR A 47 -5.04 -8.93 2.42
N ILE A 48 -4.44 -8.73 1.23
CA ILE A 48 -5.13 -8.90 -0.06
C ILE A 48 -5.65 -10.33 -0.22
N LEU A 49 -4.85 -11.34 0.12
CA LEU A 49 -5.28 -12.74 0.05
C LEU A 49 -6.48 -13.01 0.97
N LYS A 50 -6.44 -12.53 2.21
CA LYS A 50 -7.57 -12.65 3.16
C LYS A 50 -8.83 -11.95 2.66
N LEU A 51 -8.70 -10.80 2.00
CA LEU A 51 -9.84 -10.10 1.39
C LEU A 51 -10.44 -10.90 0.24
N LEU A 52 -9.60 -11.54 -0.59
CA LEU A 52 -10.07 -12.43 -1.65
C LEU A 52 -10.80 -13.66 -1.12
N ASP A 53 -10.43 -14.15 0.07
CA ASP A 53 -11.13 -15.27 0.72
C ASP A 53 -12.52 -14.87 1.25
N SER A 54 -12.83 -13.58 1.31
CA SER A 54 -14.12 -13.07 1.77
C SER A 54 -15.17 -12.88 0.66
N ILE A 55 -14.76 -13.00 -0.61
CA ILE A 55 -15.65 -12.97 -1.78
C ILE A 55 -15.89 -14.39 -2.30
N ASP A 56 -16.79 -14.54 -3.28
CA ASP A 56 -17.09 -15.83 -3.89
C ASP A 56 -15.81 -16.50 -4.45
N GLU A 57 -15.64 -17.80 -4.19
CA GLU A 57 -14.44 -18.56 -4.58
C GLU A 57 -14.14 -18.45 -6.09
N ARG A 58 -15.20 -18.41 -6.90
CA ARG A 58 -15.08 -18.26 -8.36
C ARG A 58 -14.53 -16.90 -8.76
N ASP A 59 -14.97 -15.85 -8.08
CA ASP A 59 -14.53 -14.47 -8.31
C ASP A 59 -13.08 -14.30 -7.82
N ALA A 60 -12.79 -14.83 -6.63
CA ALA A 60 -11.44 -14.88 -6.07
C ALA A 60 -10.47 -15.60 -7.01
N ARG A 61 -10.87 -16.76 -7.56
CA ARG A 61 -10.04 -17.52 -8.50
C ARG A 61 -9.72 -16.72 -9.76
N VAL A 62 -10.70 -16.02 -10.33
CA VAL A 62 -10.48 -15.16 -11.51
C VAL A 62 -9.48 -14.06 -11.19
N LEU A 63 -9.60 -13.39 -10.04
CA LEU A 63 -8.67 -12.33 -9.63
C LEU A 63 -7.26 -12.88 -9.33
N ARG A 64 -7.15 -14.02 -8.65
CA ARG A 64 -5.86 -14.67 -8.36
C ARG A 64 -5.10 -15.03 -9.64
N LEU A 65 -5.79 -15.58 -10.64
CA LEU A 65 -5.22 -15.87 -11.96
C LEU A 65 -4.87 -14.59 -12.73
N ARG A 66 -5.70 -13.56 -12.63
CA ARG A 66 -5.50 -12.28 -13.32
C ARG A 66 -4.26 -11.54 -12.85
N PHE A 67 -4.03 -11.52 -11.54
CA PHE A 67 -2.96 -10.76 -10.91
C PHE A 67 -1.76 -11.60 -10.45
N GLY A 68 -1.81 -12.93 -10.62
CA GLY A 68 -0.69 -13.81 -10.27
C GLY A 68 -0.45 -13.93 -8.76
N LEU A 69 -1.50 -13.82 -7.94
CA LEU A 69 -1.40 -13.67 -6.48
C LEU A 69 -0.98 -14.95 -5.72
N GLU A 70 -0.74 -16.06 -6.41
CA GLU A 70 -0.27 -17.31 -5.79
C GLU A 70 1.10 -17.73 -6.37
N GLY A 71 1.93 -16.76 -6.76
CA GLY A 71 3.24 -17.02 -7.35
C GLY A 71 3.17 -17.56 -8.79
N LYS A 72 2.03 -17.38 -9.45
CA LYS A 72 1.83 -17.67 -10.87
C LYS A 72 2.00 -16.39 -11.69
N GLU A 73 2.35 -16.52 -12.96
CA GLU A 73 2.32 -15.37 -13.86
C GLU A 73 0.88 -14.87 -14.06
N PRO A 74 0.67 -13.55 -14.15
CA PRO A 74 -0.65 -12.98 -14.41
C PRO A 74 -1.16 -13.41 -15.79
N LEU A 75 -2.39 -13.93 -15.83
CA LEU A 75 -3.02 -14.41 -17.06
C LEU A 75 -3.88 -13.33 -17.72
N THR A 76 -4.05 -13.43 -19.03
CA THR A 76 -4.99 -12.60 -19.80
C THR A 76 -6.42 -13.09 -19.62
N LEU A 77 -7.41 -12.21 -19.81
CA LEU A 77 -8.85 -12.57 -19.75
C LEU A 77 -9.21 -13.74 -20.69
N LYS A 78 -8.52 -13.85 -21.84
CA LYS A 78 -8.71 -14.96 -22.79
C LYS A 78 -8.20 -16.28 -22.21
N GLN A 79 -6.98 -16.29 -21.65
CA GLN A 79 -6.39 -17.48 -21.03
C GLN A 79 -7.19 -17.94 -19.81
N ILE A 80 -7.59 -16.99 -18.94
CA ILE A 80 -8.44 -17.27 -17.79
C ILE A 80 -9.76 -17.88 -18.25
N GLY A 81 -10.38 -17.31 -19.29
CA GLY A 81 -11.62 -17.85 -19.87
C GLY A 81 -11.50 -19.31 -20.30
N VAL A 82 -10.39 -19.68 -20.94
CA VAL A 82 -10.10 -21.07 -21.30
C VAL A 82 -9.96 -21.95 -20.05
N GLU A 83 -9.25 -21.47 -19.01
CA GLU A 83 -8.99 -22.23 -17.78
C GLU A 83 -10.24 -22.44 -16.91
N VAL A 84 -11.17 -21.48 -16.91
CA VAL A 84 -12.40 -21.54 -16.09
C VAL A 84 -13.65 -21.92 -16.89
N GLY A 85 -13.51 -22.21 -18.19
CA GLY A 85 -14.62 -22.59 -19.07
C GLY A 85 -15.62 -21.45 -19.34
N LEU A 86 -15.13 -20.21 -19.44
CA LEU A 86 -15.94 -19.01 -19.67
C LEU A 86 -15.49 -18.24 -20.90
N THR A 87 -16.40 -17.45 -21.47
CA THR A 87 -16.04 -16.48 -22.50
C THR A 87 -15.21 -15.34 -21.90
N ARG A 88 -14.36 -14.72 -22.72
CA ARG A 88 -13.55 -13.55 -22.32
C ARG A 88 -14.39 -12.45 -21.68
N GLU A 89 -15.56 -12.16 -22.26
CA GLU A 89 -16.44 -11.10 -21.76
C GLU A 89 -17.06 -11.49 -20.41
N ARG A 90 -17.39 -12.76 -20.20
CA ARG A 90 -17.89 -13.21 -18.90
C ARG A 90 -16.82 -13.10 -17.82
N VAL A 91 -15.56 -13.42 -18.14
CA VAL A 91 -14.43 -13.21 -17.21
C VAL A 91 -14.24 -11.73 -16.88
N ARG A 92 -14.35 -10.84 -17.88
CA ARG A 92 -14.29 -9.39 -17.67
C ARG A 92 -15.38 -8.89 -16.72
N GLN A 93 -16.62 -9.37 -16.90
CA GLN A 93 -17.73 -9.03 -16.01
C GLN A 93 -17.45 -9.46 -14.58
N ILE A 94 -16.99 -10.70 -14.39
CA ILE A 94 -16.61 -11.22 -13.08
C ILE A 94 -15.49 -10.37 -12.45
N GLU A 95 -14.45 -10.01 -13.21
CA GLU A 95 -13.38 -9.13 -12.73
C GLU A 95 -13.91 -7.80 -12.19
N VAL A 96 -14.77 -7.12 -12.96
CA VAL A 96 -15.35 -5.84 -12.56
C VAL A 96 -16.26 -5.98 -11.34
N GLU A 97 -17.11 -7.01 -11.30
CA GLU A 97 -18.02 -7.27 -10.18
C GLU A 97 -17.24 -7.60 -8.90
N ALA A 98 -16.20 -8.44 -9.01
CA ALA A 98 -15.35 -8.83 -7.89
C ALA A 98 -14.56 -7.64 -7.32
N LEU A 99 -13.96 -6.81 -8.17
CA LEU A 99 -13.27 -5.59 -7.74
C LEU A 99 -14.22 -4.62 -7.06
N LYS A 100 -15.45 -4.47 -7.57
CA LYS A 100 -16.48 -3.65 -6.94
C LYS A 100 -16.88 -4.18 -5.56
N LYS A 101 -17.04 -5.50 -5.40
CA LYS A 101 -17.30 -6.13 -4.09
C LYS A 101 -16.19 -5.82 -3.09
N LEU A 102 -14.93 -5.98 -3.50
CA LEU A 102 -13.76 -5.68 -2.67
C LEU A 102 -13.69 -4.20 -2.29
N GLN A 103 -13.94 -3.30 -3.24
CA GLN A 103 -13.97 -1.86 -2.99
C GLN A 103 -15.04 -1.50 -1.95
N LEU A 104 -16.25 -2.05 -2.06
CA LEU A 104 -17.33 -1.80 -1.10
C LEU A 104 -16.93 -2.25 0.31
N GLN A 105 -16.32 -3.43 0.46
CA GLN A 105 -15.83 -3.91 1.75
C GLN A 105 -14.71 -3.03 2.36
N LEU A 106 -13.94 -2.35 1.52
CA LEU A 106 -12.89 -1.45 1.95
C LEU A 106 -13.41 -0.07 2.36
N THR A 107 -14.45 0.43 1.68
CA THR A 107 -15.01 1.78 1.87
C THR A 107 -16.18 1.88 2.86
N ASP A 108 -16.76 0.75 3.28
CA ASP A 108 -17.91 0.78 4.19
C ASP A 108 -17.54 1.36 5.58
N ALA A 109 -18.49 2.03 6.24
CA ALA A 109 -18.29 2.83 7.46
C ALA A 109 -17.82 2.04 8.70
N LYS A 110 -17.76 0.71 8.56
CA LYS A 110 -16.91 -0.16 9.37
C LYS A 110 -15.84 -0.67 8.42
N PRO A 111 -14.62 -0.10 8.40
CA PRO A 111 -13.52 -0.75 7.68
C PRO A 111 -13.53 -2.20 8.16
N SER A 112 -13.55 -3.12 7.19
CA SER A 112 -13.62 -4.56 7.43
C SER A 112 -12.84 -4.89 8.71
N ARG A 113 -13.44 -5.64 9.65
CA ARG A 113 -12.83 -5.95 10.99
C ARG A 113 -11.34 -6.30 10.88
N PHE A 114 -10.96 -6.89 9.75
CA PHE A 114 -9.63 -7.10 9.20
C PHE A 114 -8.63 -5.93 9.35
N PHE A 115 -8.94 -4.69 8.94
CA PHE A 115 -8.03 -3.56 9.11
C PHE A 115 -7.96 -3.07 10.57
N ARG A 116 -9.02 -3.31 11.36
CA ARG A 116 -9.08 -2.89 12.77
C ARG A 116 -8.30 -3.82 13.69
N GLU A 117 -8.09 -5.07 13.27
CA GLU A 117 -7.40 -6.12 14.04
C GLU A 117 -5.88 -6.13 13.77
N ASN A 118 -5.45 -5.61 12.61
CA ASN A 118 -4.04 -5.57 12.18
C ASN A 118 -3.39 -4.17 12.24
N MET A 119 -4.07 -3.14 12.76
CA MET A 119 -3.44 -1.83 12.97
C MET A 119 -2.63 -1.89 14.28
N PRO A 120 -1.30 -1.68 14.28
CA PRO A 120 -0.60 -1.37 15.53
C PRO A 120 -1.21 -0.06 16.04
N VAL A 121 -1.85 -0.12 17.20
CA VAL A 121 -2.40 1.06 17.86
C VAL A 121 -1.20 1.85 18.38
N GLU A 122 -0.60 2.69 17.54
CA GLU A 122 0.39 3.64 18.00
C GLU A 122 -0.34 4.56 18.99
N SER A 123 0.04 4.41 20.26
CA SER A 123 -0.61 5.07 21.39
C SER A 123 -0.26 6.56 21.36
N THR A 124 -0.85 7.32 20.45
CA THR A 124 -0.89 8.77 20.60
C THR A 124 -1.92 9.08 21.67
N GLU A 125 -1.51 8.99 22.94
CA GLU A 125 -2.17 9.65 24.05
C GLU A 125 -2.26 11.15 23.72
N LYS A 126 -3.40 11.59 23.17
CA LYS A 126 -3.80 12.98 23.32
C LYS A 126 -4.41 13.13 24.72
N PRO A 127 -3.89 14.03 25.57
CA PRO A 127 -4.42 14.18 26.92
C PRO A 127 -5.87 14.67 26.81
N ARG A 128 -6.78 13.94 27.47
CA ARG A 128 -8.18 14.34 27.57
C ARG A 128 -8.25 15.68 28.31
N PRO A 129 -8.97 16.69 27.81
CA PRO A 129 -9.11 17.95 28.53
C PRO A 129 -9.85 17.70 29.84
N GLY A 130 -9.19 18.05 30.95
CA GLY A 130 -9.68 17.84 32.30
C GLY A 130 -11.06 18.46 32.51
N ARG A 131 -12.04 17.61 32.83
CA ARG A 131 -13.37 18.04 33.24
C ARG A 131 -13.24 18.69 34.62
N LYS A 132 -13.19 20.02 34.69
CA LYS A 132 -13.24 20.74 35.97
C LYS A 132 -14.52 20.34 36.69
N ARG A 133 -14.39 19.63 37.81
CA ARG A 133 -15.48 19.39 38.76
C ARG A 133 -15.93 20.76 39.26
N LYS A 134 -17.12 21.19 38.85
CA LYS A 134 -17.83 22.26 39.55
C LYS A 134 -18.20 21.69 40.93
N GLN A 135 -17.50 22.13 41.97
CA GLN A 135 -18.00 21.99 43.33
C GLN A 135 -19.22 22.89 43.43
N ALA A 136 -20.38 22.31 43.77
CA ALA A 136 -21.49 23.07 44.29
C ALA A 136 -21.12 23.49 45.72
N PRO A 137 -21.31 24.76 46.12
CA PRO A 137 -21.27 25.10 47.54
C PRO A 137 -22.52 24.53 48.20
N ASP A 138 -22.29 23.85 49.31
CA ASP A 138 -23.30 23.41 50.27
C ASP A 138 -23.72 24.62 51.14
N ALA A 139 -25.00 24.65 51.52
CA ALA A 139 -25.73 25.65 52.33
C ALA A 139 -26.28 26.91 51.63
#